data_AF-A0A8T4VQ66-F1
#
_entry.id   AF-A0A8T4VQ66-F1
#
_cell.length_a   1.000
_cell.length_b   1.000
_cell.length_c   1.000
_cell.angle_alpha   90.00
_cell.angle_beta   90.00
_cell.angle_gamma   90.00
#
_symmetry.space_group_name_H-M   'P 1'
#
loop_
_entity.id
_entity.type
_entity.pdbx_description
1 polymer ?
#
loop_
_entity_poly.entity_id
_entity_poly.type
_entity_poly.pdbx_seq_one_letter_code
_entity_poly.pdbx_strand_id
1 'polypeptide(L)' 'MTIYTGRGDDGETDLFDGTRVRKTDPRVVAYGTVDELNSP' A
#
# COMPACT_ATOMS: atom_id res chain seq x y z
N MET A 1 5.43 -8.24 -17.20
CA MET A 1 5.36 -7.57 -15.88
C MET A 1 4.15 -8.11 -15.17
N THR A 2 4.29 -8.74 -14.01
CA THR A 2 3.14 -9.14 -13.20
C THR A 2 2.82 -8.01 -12.22
N ILE A 3 1.53 -7.72 -12.03
CA ILE A 3 1.09 -6.75 -11.01
C ILE A 3 1.22 -7.37 -9.61
N TYR A 4 0.97 -8.68 -9.49
CA TYR A 4 1.20 -9.43 -8.26
C TYR A 4 2.69 -9.72 -8.05
N THR A 5 3.18 -9.43 -6.83
CA THR A 5 4.59 -9.58 -6.44
C THR A 5 4.81 -10.49 -5.24
N GLY A 6 3.77 -10.87 -4.49
CA GLY A 6 3.85 -11.63 -3.23
C GLY A 6 4.48 -10.86 -2.04
N ARG A 7 5.05 -9.67 -2.27
CA ARG A 7 5.76 -8.92 -1.23
C ARG A 7 4.87 -8.45 -0.07
N GLY A 8 3.56 -8.38 -0.30
CA GLY A 8 2.58 -7.92 0.68
C GLY A 8 1.83 -9.02 1.42
N ASP A 9 2.18 -10.29 1.23
CA ASP A 9 1.42 -11.43 1.77
C ASP A 9 1.45 -11.47 3.30
N ASP A 10 2.54 -11.01 3.92
CA ASP A 10 2.68 -10.88 5.38
C ASP A 10 2.00 -9.62 5.97
N GLY A 11 1.19 -8.91 5.18
CA GLY A 11 0.46 -7.73 5.64
C GLY A 11 1.26 -6.43 5.69
N GLU A 12 2.44 -6.39 5.06
CA GLU A 12 3.27 -5.20 4.92
C GLU A 12 3.26 -4.64 3.49
N THR A 13 3.69 -3.39 3.32
CA THR A 13 3.87 -2.72 2.03
C THR A 13 5.05 -1.76 2.09
N ASP A 14 5.52 -1.34 0.92
CA ASP A 14 6.55 -0.33 0.78
C ASP A 14 5.94 1.06 0.66
N LEU A 15 6.53 2.01 1.37
CA LEU A 15 6.38 3.43 1.10
C LEU A 15 7.27 3.83 -0.08
N PHE A 16 7.06 5.04 -0.61
CA PHE A 16 7.81 5.56 -1.76
C PHE A 16 9.33 5.58 -1.54
N ASP A 17 9.78 5.76 -0.29
CA ASP A 17 11.20 5.76 0.09
C ASP A 17 11.79 4.35 0.30
N GLY A 18 11.01 3.29 0.05
CA GLY A 18 11.41 1.91 0.26
C GLY A 18 11.26 1.40 1.70
N THR A 19 10.78 2.24 2.63
CA THR A 19 10.49 1.82 4.01
C THR A 19 9.32 0.85 4.03
N ARG A 20 9.48 -0.26 4.78
CA ARG A 20 8.44 -1.27 4.99
C ARG A 20 7.57 -0.90 6.20
N VAL A 21 6.26 -0.85 5.99
CA VAL A 21 5.28 -0.59 7.05
C VAL A 21 4.11 -1.58 6.95
N ARG A 22 3.36 -1.74 8.04
CA ARG A 22 2.11 -2.52 8.02
C ARG A 22 1.09 -1.85 7.08
N LYS A 23 0.26 -2.65 6.43
CA LYS A 23 -0.86 -2.14 5.60
C LYS A 23 -1.88 -1.31 6.39
N THR A 24 -1.86 -1.41 7.72
CA THR A 24 -2.68 -0.61 8.64
C THR A 24 -1.98 0.67 9.14
N ASP A 25 -0.78 0.99 8.64
CA ASP A 25 -0.08 2.23 8.97
C ASP A 25 -0.93 3.46 8.56
N PRO A 26 -0.99 4.53 9.38
CA PRO A 26 -1.80 5.71 9.08
C PRO A 26 -1.52 6.33 7.70
N ARG A 27 -0.28 6.26 7.20
CA ARG A 27 0.07 6.78 5.87
C ARG A 27 -0.59 5.93 4.78
N VAL A 28 -0.56 4.60 4.93
CA VAL A 28 -1.16 3.66 3.99
C VAL A 28 -2.66 3.88 3.89
N VAL A 29 -3.33 4.00 5.05
CA VAL A 29 -4.76 4.29 5.10
C VAL A 29 -5.07 5.63 4.42
N ALA A 30 -4.28 6.67 4.69
CA ALA A 30 -4.52 8.01 4.14
C ALA A 30 -4.51 8.03 2.60
N TYR A 31 -3.49 7.47 1.94
CA TYR A 31 -3.48 7.43 0.48
C TYR A 31 -4.44 6.38 -0.09
N GLY A 32 -4.75 5.31 0.65
CA GLY A 32 -5.80 4.35 0.27
C GLY A 32 -7.18 5.00 0.19
N THR A 33 -7.55 5.85 1.15
CA THR A 33 -8.81 6.60 1.10
C THR A 33 -8.86 7.59 -0.07
N VAL A 34 -7.73 8.21 -0.43
CA VAL A 34 -7.65 9.09 -1.61
C VAL A 34 -7.80 8.28 -2.91
N ASP A 35 -7.21 7.09 -2.97
CA ASP A 35 -7.32 6.18 -4.11
C ASP A 35 -8.77 5.70 -4.30
N GLU A 36 -9.46 5.35 -3.21
CA GLU A 36 -10.89 5.00 -3.23
C GLU A 36 -11.75 6.17 -3.73
N LEU A 37 -11.48 7.40 -3.27
CA LEU A 37 -12.19 8.59 -3.75
C LEU A 37 -11.97 8.84 -5.25
N ASN A 38 -10.78 8.55 -5.77
CA ASN A 38 -10.42 8.79 -7.17
C ASN A 38 -10.83 7.64 -8.11
N SER A 39 -11.37 6.55 -7.56
CA SER A 39 -11.79 5.39 -8.34
C SER A 39 -13.23 5.58 -8.85
N PRO A 40 -13.46 5.63 -10.18
CA PRO A 40 -14.80 5.79 -10.75
C PRO A 40 -15.68 4.53 -10.65
#